data_AF-A0A661A2E0-F1
#
_entry.id   AF-A0A661A2E0-F1
#
_cell.length_a   1.000
_cell.length_b   1.000
_cell.length_c   1.000
_cell.angle_alpha   90.00
_cell.angle_beta   90.00
_cell.angle_gamma   90.00
#
_symmetry.space_group_name_H-M   'P 1'
#
loop_
_entity.id
_entity.type
_entity.pdbx_description
1 polymer ?
#
loop_
_entity_poly.entity_id
_entity_poly.type
_entity_poly.pdbx_seq_one_letter_code
_entity_poly.pdbx_strand_id
1 'polypeptide(L)'
;MKRLFFVISILLLIWGCQKPGFFFNPPDTGNGNNNQVAHLLDGVNDFSMDEIAGIDKVGDISEPNLDLDTLWAVKGDSMLYIGFNAHSSAGYGMSYGIYIFTDSIYGSGAGNDPWNRLVDYTGGIYPPYVVYFWHADNVDSITSAQFITFNGSWNYTDIGRDVFIYNGSLDFMEVFIPLEWLGNPESIYIEVFTTGGENSHAQDTSPEDGNVQFPDPEWTQTTVSLSSAVPVK
;
A
#
# COMPACT_ATOMS: atom_id res chain seq x y z
N MET A 1 -65.04 -47.65 8.32
CA MET A 1 -64.68 -46.45 7.55
C MET A 1 -63.74 -45.60 8.37
N LYS A 2 -62.42 -45.72 8.15
CA LYS A 2 -61.39 -44.93 8.84
C LYS A 2 -60.62 -44.16 7.77
N ARG A 3 -60.71 -42.83 7.83
CA ARG A 3 -60.06 -41.88 6.93
C ARG A 3 -58.62 -41.66 7.42
N LEU A 4 -57.65 -41.84 6.53
CA LEU A 4 -56.24 -41.57 6.76
C LEU A 4 -55.99 -40.08 6.48
N PHE A 5 -55.59 -39.32 7.50
CA PHE A 5 -55.16 -37.93 7.34
C PHE A 5 -53.67 -37.91 6.95
N PHE A 6 -53.37 -37.34 5.78
CA PHE A 6 -52.01 -36.98 5.37
C PHE A 6 -51.64 -35.66 6.04
N VAL A 7 -50.55 -35.65 6.82
CA VAL A 7 -49.92 -34.43 7.32
C VAL A 7 -48.85 -34.03 6.29
N ILE A 8 -49.04 -32.88 5.65
CA ILE A 8 -48.03 -32.24 4.79
C ILE A 8 -47.24 -31.28 5.67
N SER A 9 -45.97 -31.60 5.95
CA SER A 9 -45.03 -30.68 6.57
C SER A 9 -44.51 -29.71 5.51
N ILE A 10 -44.91 -28.45 5.62
CA ILE A 10 -44.37 -27.34 4.83
C ILE A 10 -43.04 -26.91 5.46
N LEU A 11 -41.93 -27.15 4.77
CA LEU A 11 -40.62 -26.61 5.11
C LEU A 11 -40.49 -25.23 4.46
N LEU A 12 -40.47 -24.15 5.25
CA LEU A 12 -40.14 -22.81 4.78
C LEU A 12 -38.63 -22.73 4.52
N LEU A 13 -38.24 -22.62 3.24
CA LEU A 13 -36.91 -22.14 2.87
C LEU A 13 -36.86 -20.63 3.04
N ILE A 14 -36.11 -20.18 4.04
CA ILE A 14 -35.69 -18.79 4.21
C ILE A 14 -34.60 -18.53 3.17
N TRP A 15 -34.93 -17.74 2.14
CA TRP A 15 -33.95 -17.15 1.23
C TRP A 15 -33.14 -16.10 2.00
N GLY A 16 -31.96 -16.50 2.49
CA GLY A 16 -30.90 -15.58 2.86
C GLY A 16 -30.19 -15.12 1.58
N CYS A 17 -30.28 -13.83 1.30
CA CYS A 17 -29.56 -13.15 0.23
C CYS A 17 -28.05 -13.39 0.38
N GLN A 18 -27.45 -14.25 -0.45
CA GLN A 18 -26.00 -14.34 -0.55
C GLN A 18 -25.52 -13.11 -1.33
N LYS A 19 -24.87 -12.19 -0.62
CA LYS A 19 -24.06 -11.12 -1.21
C LYS A 19 -23.08 -11.80 -2.19
N PRO A 20 -22.95 -11.35 -3.46
CA PRO A 20 -21.96 -11.91 -4.35
C PRO A 20 -20.59 -11.69 -3.71
N GLY A 21 -19.93 -12.77 -3.30
CA GLY A 21 -18.50 -12.73 -3.02
C GLY A 21 -17.83 -12.41 -4.35
N PHE A 22 -17.20 -11.24 -4.42
CA PHE A 22 -16.12 -11.01 -5.37
C PHE A 22 -14.99 -11.95 -4.95
N PHE A 23 -15.03 -13.18 -5.46
CA PHE A 23 -13.83 -13.99 -5.53
C PHE A 23 -13.00 -13.42 -6.67
N PHE A 24 -12.04 -12.56 -6.33
CA PHE A 24 -10.92 -12.31 -7.22
C PHE A 24 -10.13 -13.62 -7.27
N ASN A 25 -10.30 -14.38 -8.35
CA ASN A 25 -9.22 -15.24 -8.80
C ASN A 25 -8.19 -14.30 -9.43
N PRO A 26 -6.93 -14.24 -8.97
CA PRO A 26 -5.89 -13.52 -9.68
C PRO A 26 -5.80 -14.06 -11.12
N PRO A 27 -5.62 -13.20 -12.12
CA PRO A 27 -5.56 -13.63 -13.51
C PRO A 27 -4.29 -14.46 -13.79
N ASP A 28 -4.57 -15.61 -14.41
CA ASP A 28 -3.75 -16.44 -15.30
C ASP A 28 -2.45 -17.10 -14.77
N THR A 29 -2.52 -18.43 -14.59
CA THR A 29 -1.36 -19.34 -14.67
C THR A 29 -1.07 -19.70 -16.15
N GLY A 30 -1.14 -18.69 -17.00
CA GLY A 30 -1.12 -18.80 -18.45
C GLY A 30 0.20 -19.36 -18.95
N ASN A 31 0.18 -20.61 -19.38
CA ASN A 31 1.27 -21.29 -20.06
C ASN A 31 1.64 -20.52 -21.34
N GLY A 32 2.67 -19.68 -21.24
CA GLY A 32 3.17 -18.86 -22.34
C GLY A 32 4.54 -18.28 -22.02
N ASN A 33 5.54 -19.15 -21.84
CA ASN A 33 6.96 -18.85 -22.07
C ASN A 33 7.42 -17.43 -21.71
N ASN A 34 7.29 -17.06 -20.44
CA ASN A 34 8.09 -16.07 -19.71
C ASN A 34 8.03 -16.42 -18.22
N ASN A 35 9.14 -16.25 -17.53
CA ASN A 35 9.40 -16.68 -16.15
C ASN A 35 8.70 -15.76 -15.12
N GLN A 36 7.44 -15.36 -15.35
CA GLN A 36 6.69 -14.50 -14.45
C GLN A 36 6.10 -15.36 -13.33
N VAL A 37 6.67 -15.25 -12.14
CA VAL A 37 6.04 -15.76 -10.92
C VAL A 37 4.79 -14.89 -10.71
N ALA A 38 3.64 -15.52 -10.49
CA ALA A 38 2.45 -14.76 -10.14
C ALA A 38 2.63 -14.28 -8.69
N HIS A 39 2.65 -12.96 -8.48
CA HIS A 39 2.68 -12.35 -7.15
C HIS A 39 1.39 -12.69 -6.40
N LEU A 40 1.52 -13.29 -5.22
CA LEU A 40 0.41 -13.72 -4.37
C LEU A 40 0.31 -12.80 -3.17
N LEU A 41 -0.88 -12.23 -2.97
CA LEU A 41 -1.13 -11.43 -1.78
C LEU A 41 -1.26 -12.34 -0.55
N ASP A 42 -0.14 -12.67 0.08
CA ASP A 42 -0.04 -13.62 1.20
C ASP A 42 0.90 -13.19 2.34
N GLY A 43 1.59 -12.05 2.17
CA GLY A 43 2.52 -11.46 3.12
C GLY A 43 3.90 -12.13 3.12
N VAL A 44 4.26 -12.86 2.07
CA VAL A 44 5.58 -13.45 1.87
C VAL A 44 6.22 -12.82 0.63
N ASN A 45 7.46 -12.38 0.73
CA ASN A 45 8.16 -11.81 -0.41
C ASN A 45 8.39 -12.86 -1.51
N ASP A 46 7.67 -12.74 -2.61
CA ASP A 46 7.79 -13.53 -3.84
C ASP A 46 8.32 -12.72 -5.03
N PHE A 47 8.71 -11.46 -4.79
CA PHE A 47 9.35 -10.60 -5.77
C PHE A 47 10.78 -11.06 -6.07
N SER A 48 11.17 -10.94 -7.33
CA SER A 48 12.53 -11.24 -7.77
C SER A 48 13.47 -10.04 -7.62
N MET A 49 14.77 -10.30 -7.67
CA MET A 49 15.79 -9.25 -7.55
C MET A 49 15.74 -8.23 -8.70
N ASP A 50 15.27 -8.65 -9.87
CA ASP A 50 15.03 -7.77 -11.01
C ASP A 50 13.76 -6.93 -10.88
N GLU A 51 12.96 -7.10 -9.83
CA GLU A 51 11.77 -6.28 -9.52
C GLU A 51 12.02 -5.24 -8.42
N ILE A 52 13.24 -5.16 -7.87
CA ILE A 52 13.65 -4.08 -6.96
C ILE A 52 13.52 -2.74 -7.70
N ALA A 53 12.70 -1.84 -7.16
CA ALA A 53 12.50 -0.49 -7.65
C ALA A 53 13.36 0.52 -6.88
N GLY A 54 13.50 0.35 -5.56
CA GLY A 54 14.24 1.25 -4.68
C GLY A 54 15.07 0.50 -3.63
N ILE A 55 16.16 1.12 -3.22
CA ILE A 55 17.01 0.69 -2.12
C ILE A 55 17.31 1.92 -1.27
N ASP A 56 17.25 1.71 0.04
CA ASP A 56 17.81 2.55 1.07
C ASP A 56 18.72 1.71 1.98
N LYS A 57 19.56 2.39 2.76
CA LYS A 57 20.62 1.77 3.53
C LYS A 57 20.12 1.38 4.92
N VAL A 58 19.89 0.08 5.10
CA VAL A 58 19.64 -0.56 6.40
C VAL A 58 20.47 0.05 7.55
N GLY A 59 19.77 0.49 8.59
CA GLY A 59 20.33 0.98 9.85
C GLY A 59 21.00 2.34 9.74
N ASP A 60 20.57 3.18 8.80
CA ASP A 60 21.00 4.57 8.72
C ASP A 60 20.15 5.52 9.59
N ILE A 61 18.96 5.09 10.03
CA ILE A 61 18.21 5.62 11.18
C ILE A 61 18.33 4.70 12.42
N SER A 62 18.40 5.29 13.62
CA SER A 62 18.62 4.52 14.87
C SER A 62 17.38 3.78 15.38
N GLU A 63 16.19 4.12 14.89
CA GLU A 63 14.93 3.47 15.26
C GLU A 63 14.52 2.44 14.19
N PRO A 64 14.68 1.14 14.47
CA PRO A 64 14.47 0.09 13.48
C PRO A 64 13.03 0.00 12.97
N ASN A 65 12.04 0.48 13.74
CA ASN A 65 10.66 0.47 13.25
C ASN A 65 10.45 1.40 12.04
N LEU A 66 11.24 2.47 11.95
CA LEU A 66 11.12 3.48 10.89
C LEU A 66 12.01 3.19 9.68
N ASP A 67 13.01 2.32 9.84
CA ASP A 67 14.01 1.94 8.86
C ASP A 67 13.33 1.23 7.66
N LEU A 68 13.43 1.81 6.48
CA LEU A 68 13.03 1.21 5.21
C LEU A 68 14.30 0.83 4.47
N ASP A 69 14.28 -0.31 3.77
CA ASP A 69 15.43 -0.69 2.96
C ASP A 69 15.03 -0.95 1.51
N THR A 70 14.31 -2.03 1.24
CA THR A 70 14.11 -2.51 -0.12
C THR A 70 12.65 -2.33 -0.50
N LEU A 71 12.46 -1.67 -1.63
CA LEU A 71 11.19 -1.50 -2.31
C LEU A 71 11.21 -2.32 -3.60
N TRP A 72 10.26 -3.24 -3.74
CA TRP A 72 9.95 -3.94 -4.97
C TRP A 72 8.70 -3.34 -5.60
N ALA A 73 8.72 -3.18 -6.92
CA ALA A 73 7.51 -2.87 -7.66
C ALA A 73 7.58 -3.29 -9.11
N VAL A 74 6.48 -3.86 -9.59
CA VAL A 74 6.31 -4.26 -10.99
C VAL A 74 4.89 -3.97 -11.45
N LYS A 75 4.75 -3.49 -12.68
CA LYS A 75 3.48 -3.28 -13.35
C LYS A 75 3.15 -4.52 -14.19
N GLY A 76 2.12 -5.26 -13.77
CA GLY A 76 1.52 -6.31 -14.59
C GLY A 76 0.51 -5.75 -15.60
N ASP A 77 -0.24 -6.65 -16.24
CA ASP A 77 -1.23 -6.27 -17.26
C ASP A 77 -2.43 -5.50 -16.69
N SER A 78 -2.85 -5.79 -15.46
CA SER A 78 -4.02 -5.16 -14.82
C SER A 78 -3.78 -4.67 -13.39
N MET A 79 -2.62 -4.98 -12.81
CA MET A 79 -2.29 -4.66 -11.42
C MET A 79 -0.90 -4.03 -11.35
N LEU A 80 -0.73 -3.11 -10.40
CA LEU A 80 0.54 -2.68 -9.86
C LEU A 80 0.81 -3.51 -8.60
N TYR A 81 1.94 -4.22 -8.57
CA TYR A 81 2.38 -5.00 -7.42
C TYR A 81 3.50 -4.23 -6.71
N ILE A 82 3.36 -4.03 -5.41
CA ILE A 82 4.35 -3.34 -4.57
C ILE A 82 4.64 -4.24 -3.37
N GLY A 83 5.92 -4.39 -3.04
CA GLY A 83 6.38 -5.07 -1.83
C GLY A 83 7.47 -4.23 -1.16
N PHE A 84 7.52 -4.21 0.18
CA PHE A 84 8.63 -3.56 0.89
C PHE A 84 8.83 -4.17 2.27
N ASN A 85 10.08 -4.08 2.75
CA ASN A 85 10.42 -4.44 4.12
C ASN A 85 9.84 -3.40 5.09
N ALA A 86 9.06 -3.87 6.05
CA ALA A 86 8.25 -3.10 6.98
C ALA A 86 8.57 -3.55 8.41
N HIS A 87 9.70 -3.08 8.96
CA HIS A 87 10.32 -3.51 10.24
C HIS A 87 9.56 -3.09 11.51
N SER A 88 8.24 -2.88 11.42
CA SER A 88 7.41 -2.45 12.54
C SER A 88 7.18 -3.55 13.58
N SER A 89 7.01 -3.14 14.83
CA SER A 89 6.79 -4.05 15.95
C SER A 89 5.74 -3.50 16.93
N ALA A 90 5.12 -4.40 17.69
CA ALA A 90 4.25 -4.00 18.79
C ALA A 90 5.02 -3.11 19.78
N GLY A 91 4.47 -1.95 20.09
CA GLY A 91 5.09 -0.92 20.93
C GLY A 91 5.37 0.38 20.17
N TYR A 92 5.24 0.40 18.84
CA TYR A 92 5.58 1.56 18.02
C TYR A 92 4.47 1.93 17.03
N GLY A 93 3.90 3.13 17.23
CA GLY A 93 2.84 3.68 16.39
C GLY A 93 3.43 4.55 15.29
N MET A 94 3.16 4.19 14.03
CA MET A 94 3.74 4.87 12.87
C MET A 94 2.88 4.64 11.64
N SER A 95 3.20 5.36 10.56
CA SER A 95 2.62 5.10 9.25
C SER A 95 3.65 4.81 8.18
N TYR A 96 3.21 3.99 7.22
CA TYR A 96 3.84 3.84 5.92
C TYR A 96 3.01 4.64 4.91
N GLY A 97 3.65 5.53 4.18
CA GLY A 97 3.08 6.26 3.04
C GLY A 97 3.71 5.77 1.74
N ILE A 98 2.89 5.67 0.69
CA ILE A 98 3.34 5.38 -0.67
C ILE A 98 2.83 6.49 -1.57
N TYR A 99 3.72 7.30 -2.12
CA TYR A 99 3.39 8.26 -3.16
C TYR A 99 3.46 7.58 -4.52
N ILE A 100 2.40 7.71 -5.31
CA ILE A 100 2.28 7.08 -6.63
C ILE A 100 1.99 8.17 -7.67
N PHE A 101 2.89 8.28 -8.64
CA PHE A 101 2.83 9.22 -9.74
C PHE A 101 2.49 8.49 -11.03
N THR A 102 1.48 8.97 -11.74
CA THR A 102 1.04 8.43 -13.04
C THR A 102 1.33 9.38 -14.20
N ASP A 103 1.80 10.58 -13.88
CA ASP A 103 2.18 11.62 -14.82
C ASP A 103 3.28 12.51 -14.21
N SER A 104 3.85 13.39 -15.04
CA SER A 104 4.80 14.42 -14.59
C SER A 104 4.22 15.83 -14.78
N ILE A 105 2.90 15.96 -14.63
CA ILE A 105 2.19 17.23 -14.85
C ILE A 105 2.32 18.09 -13.59
N TYR A 106 2.90 19.28 -13.75
CA TYR A 106 3.01 20.24 -12.66
C TYR A 106 1.62 20.57 -12.07
N GLY A 107 1.48 20.42 -10.75
CA GLY A 107 0.24 20.72 -10.02
C GLY A 107 -0.91 19.73 -10.27
N SER A 108 -0.65 18.52 -10.79
CA SER A 108 -1.68 17.48 -10.95
C SER A 108 -2.11 16.87 -9.61
N GLY A 109 -1.23 16.83 -8.60
CA GLY A 109 -1.54 16.44 -7.22
C GLY A 109 -1.69 17.64 -6.25
N ALA A 110 -1.88 17.34 -4.95
CA ALA A 110 -1.97 18.37 -3.91
C ALA A 110 -0.60 18.67 -3.29
N GLY A 111 -0.38 19.94 -2.92
CA GLY A 111 0.83 20.38 -2.21
C GLY A 111 0.83 20.13 -0.70
N ASN A 112 -0.17 19.39 -0.17
CA ASN A 112 -0.27 19.03 1.24
C ASN A 112 -0.68 17.57 1.37
N ASP A 113 -0.07 16.85 2.30
CA ASP A 113 -0.35 15.44 2.55
C ASP A 113 -1.80 15.16 3.02
N PRO A 114 -2.46 14.06 2.58
CA PRO A 114 -3.84 13.75 2.95
C PRO A 114 -4.04 13.28 4.40
N TRP A 115 -3.01 12.79 5.09
CA TRP A 115 -3.04 12.42 6.51
C TRP A 115 -2.45 13.51 7.41
N ASN A 116 -2.36 14.75 6.88
CA ASN A 116 -1.76 15.90 7.54
C ASN A 116 -0.33 15.61 8.03
N ARG A 117 0.43 14.81 7.26
CA ARG A 117 1.88 14.71 7.45
C ARG A 117 2.56 15.97 6.92
N LEU A 118 3.71 16.30 7.48
CA LEU A 118 4.56 17.39 7.01
C LEU A 118 5.47 16.86 5.90
N VAL A 119 4.84 16.27 4.88
CA VAL A 119 5.51 15.70 3.72
C VAL A 119 4.91 16.36 2.49
N ASP A 120 5.76 16.88 1.61
CA ASP A 120 5.39 17.29 0.28
C ASP A 120 6.38 16.72 -0.75
N TYR A 121 6.32 17.20 -2.00
CA TYR A 121 7.20 16.73 -3.06
C TYR A 121 7.81 17.90 -3.81
N THR A 122 9.10 17.79 -4.13
CA THR A 122 9.88 18.84 -4.79
C THR A 122 9.44 19.08 -6.24
N GLY A 123 9.75 20.26 -6.78
CA GLY A 123 9.54 20.57 -8.20
C GLY A 123 8.08 20.80 -8.61
N GLY A 124 7.13 20.76 -7.67
CA GLY A 124 5.70 20.97 -7.92
C GLY A 124 5.03 19.86 -8.74
N ILE A 125 5.69 18.70 -8.84
CA ILE A 125 5.10 17.46 -9.33
C ILE A 125 4.61 16.74 -8.08
N TYR A 126 3.30 16.76 -7.86
CA TYR A 126 2.70 16.20 -6.65
C TYR A 126 2.01 14.87 -6.97
N PRO A 127 2.02 13.90 -6.04
CA PRO A 127 1.40 12.60 -6.27
C PRO A 127 -0.13 12.75 -6.38
N PRO A 128 -0.75 12.30 -7.48
CA PRO A 128 -2.22 12.25 -7.58
C PRO A 128 -2.82 11.10 -6.77
N TYR A 129 -2.01 10.10 -6.39
CA TYR A 129 -2.43 8.92 -5.64
C TYR A 129 -1.50 8.69 -4.44
N VAL A 130 -2.09 8.36 -3.30
CA VAL A 130 -1.37 8.04 -2.07
C VAL A 130 -1.98 6.80 -1.45
N VAL A 131 -1.14 5.88 -0.98
CA VAL A 131 -1.57 4.78 -0.12
C VAL A 131 -0.98 4.98 1.26
N TYR A 132 -1.82 4.92 2.29
CA TYR A 132 -1.38 5.09 3.66
C TYR A 132 -1.81 3.90 4.52
N PHE A 133 -0.92 3.51 5.42
CA PHE A 133 -1.15 2.48 6.42
C PHE A 133 -0.76 3.01 7.80
N TRP A 134 -1.58 2.74 8.82
CA TRP A 134 -1.23 2.99 10.22
C TRP A 134 -0.91 1.66 10.91
N HIS A 135 0.33 1.50 11.35
CA HIS A 135 0.76 0.45 12.25
C HIS A 135 0.46 0.87 13.69
N ALA A 136 -0.25 0.03 14.44
CA ALA A 136 -0.65 0.36 15.80
C ALA A 136 0.49 0.16 16.81
N ASP A 137 0.53 1.03 17.82
CA ASP A 137 1.50 0.96 18.90
C ASP A 137 1.22 -0.19 19.89
N ASN A 138 -0.01 -0.69 19.95
CA ASN A 138 -0.43 -1.68 20.94
C ASN A 138 -0.57 -3.11 20.38
N VAL A 139 -0.46 -3.28 19.07
CA VAL A 139 -0.52 -4.56 18.37
C VAL A 139 0.32 -4.49 17.11
N ASP A 140 1.06 -5.56 16.84
CA ASP A 140 1.82 -5.72 15.61
C ASP A 140 0.88 -6.00 14.42
N SER A 141 0.20 -4.94 13.95
CA SER A 141 -0.74 -5.01 12.84
C SER A 141 -1.09 -3.62 12.29
N ILE A 142 -1.46 -3.61 11.01
CA ILE A 142 -2.10 -2.45 10.38
C ILE A 142 -3.55 -2.34 10.83
N THR A 143 -3.91 -1.18 11.36
CA THR A 143 -5.27 -0.90 11.88
C THR A 143 -6.03 0.15 11.08
N SER A 144 -5.34 0.87 10.19
CA SER A 144 -5.95 1.73 9.17
C SER A 144 -5.18 1.59 7.87
N ALA A 145 -5.90 1.52 6.76
CA ALA A 145 -5.33 1.43 5.42
C ALA A 145 -6.24 2.18 4.45
N GLN A 146 -5.68 3.10 3.67
CA GLN A 146 -6.45 3.93 2.75
C GLN A 146 -5.75 4.10 1.41
N PHE A 147 -6.54 3.99 0.33
CA PHE A 147 -6.18 4.45 -1.01
C PHE A 147 -6.81 5.82 -1.22
N ILE A 148 -5.99 6.82 -1.47
CA ILE A 148 -6.37 8.24 -1.45
C ILE A 148 -6.05 8.85 -2.81
N THR A 149 -7.00 9.61 -3.35
CA THR A 149 -6.89 10.20 -4.70
C THR A 149 -7.09 11.72 -4.66
N PHE A 150 -6.36 12.44 -5.49
CA PHE A 150 -6.53 13.88 -5.67
C PHE A 150 -7.23 14.20 -6.99
N ASN A 151 -8.33 14.96 -6.91
CA ASN A 151 -9.02 15.50 -8.09
C ASN A 151 -9.49 16.95 -7.85
N GLY A 152 -8.61 17.77 -7.27
CA GLY A 152 -8.92 19.11 -6.77
C GLY A 152 -9.24 19.13 -5.27
N SER A 153 -9.54 17.98 -4.69
CA SER A 153 -9.54 17.70 -3.26
C SER A 153 -9.13 16.26 -2.99
N TRP A 154 -8.72 15.95 -1.76
CA TRP A 154 -8.46 14.59 -1.32
C TRP A 154 -9.76 13.78 -1.19
N ASN A 155 -9.77 12.57 -1.77
CA ASN A 155 -10.86 11.59 -1.62
C ASN A 155 -10.28 10.31 -1.01
N TYR A 156 -10.92 9.82 0.04
CA TYR A 156 -10.43 8.75 0.89
C TYR A 156 -11.25 7.49 0.68
N THR A 157 -10.58 6.38 0.38
CA THR A 157 -11.18 5.05 0.28
C THR A 157 -10.48 4.12 1.25
N ASP A 158 -11.20 3.59 2.24
CA ASP A 158 -10.67 2.52 3.09
C ASP A 158 -10.48 1.26 2.24
N ILE A 159 -9.30 0.65 2.36
CA ILE A 159 -8.93 -0.57 1.64
C ILE A 159 -8.78 -1.76 2.59
N GLY A 160 -9.05 -2.95 2.09
CA GLY A 160 -9.06 -4.19 2.85
C GLY A 160 -7.92 -5.14 2.48
N ARG A 161 -7.97 -6.33 3.09
CA ARG A 161 -7.00 -7.41 2.87
C ARG A 161 -7.05 -8.06 1.48
N ASP A 162 -7.93 -7.58 0.63
CA ASP A 162 -8.05 -7.95 -0.78
C ASP A 162 -7.04 -7.21 -1.67
N VAL A 163 -6.44 -6.14 -1.17
CA VAL A 163 -5.44 -5.34 -1.91
C VAL A 163 -4.14 -5.08 -1.13
N PHE A 164 -4.07 -5.43 0.15
CA PHE A 164 -2.81 -5.39 0.89
C PHE A 164 -2.73 -6.48 1.96
N ILE A 165 -1.52 -6.91 2.30
CA ILE A 165 -1.24 -7.74 3.48
C ILE A 165 0.03 -7.23 4.15
N TYR A 166 -0.03 -7.12 5.47
CA TYR A 166 1.14 -6.95 6.33
C TYR A 166 1.37 -8.24 7.11
N ASN A 167 2.61 -8.72 7.11
CA ASN A 167 3.05 -9.88 7.88
C ASN A 167 4.14 -9.48 8.87
N GLY A 168 3.75 -9.10 10.09
CA GLY A 168 4.69 -8.72 11.15
C GLY A 168 5.60 -9.85 11.66
N SER A 169 5.41 -11.10 11.22
CA SER A 169 6.39 -12.16 11.50
C SER A 169 7.55 -12.20 10.51
N LEU A 170 7.36 -11.59 9.33
CA LEU A 170 8.34 -11.51 8.26
C LEU A 170 8.76 -10.06 7.96
N ASP A 171 8.20 -9.09 8.69
CA ASP A 171 8.43 -7.66 8.48
C ASP A 171 8.25 -7.25 7.02
N PHE A 172 7.15 -7.69 6.40
CA PHE A 172 6.90 -7.50 4.97
C PHE A 172 5.49 -7.00 4.70
N MET A 173 5.40 -6.01 3.82
CA MET A 173 4.14 -5.46 3.29
C MET A 173 4.02 -5.78 1.82
N GLU A 174 2.84 -6.24 1.41
CA GLU A 174 2.41 -6.32 0.02
C GLU A 174 1.22 -5.42 -0.23
N VAL A 175 1.21 -4.73 -1.38
CA VAL A 175 0.14 -3.83 -1.82
C VAL A 175 -0.10 -4.02 -3.31
N PHE A 176 -1.27 -4.54 -3.67
CA PHE A 176 -1.65 -4.83 -5.06
C PHE A 176 -2.79 -3.90 -5.48
N ILE A 177 -2.50 -2.98 -6.39
CA ILE A 177 -3.41 -1.90 -6.80
C ILE A 177 -3.90 -2.17 -8.23
N PRO A 178 -5.21 -2.27 -8.48
CA PRO A 178 -5.74 -2.32 -9.84
C PRO A 178 -5.33 -1.09 -10.65
N LEU A 179 -4.77 -1.31 -11.84
CA LEU A 179 -4.33 -0.21 -12.72
C LEU A 179 -5.48 0.70 -13.14
N GLU A 180 -6.70 0.16 -13.19
CA GLU A 180 -7.90 0.95 -13.44
C GLU A 180 -8.16 2.02 -12.36
N TRP A 181 -7.74 1.79 -11.11
CA TRP A 181 -7.84 2.79 -10.04
C TRP A 181 -6.87 3.96 -10.26
N LEU A 182 -5.78 3.69 -10.98
CA LEU A 182 -4.76 4.66 -11.38
C LEU A 182 -5.04 5.27 -12.76
N GLY A 183 -6.18 4.95 -13.39
CA GLY A 183 -6.53 5.45 -14.72
C GLY A 183 -5.84 4.73 -15.88
N ASN A 184 -5.30 3.53 -15.65
CA ASN A 184 -4.52 2.73 -16.61
C ASN A 184 -3.32 3.51 -17.20
N PRO A 185 -2.39 3.97 -16.36
CA PRO A 185 -1.28 4.80 -16.80
C PRO A 185 -0.26 3.98 -17.61
N GLU A 186 0.42 4.64 -18.54
CA GLU A 186 1.54 4.04 -19.28
C GLU A 186 2.76 3.86 -18.37
N SER A 187 3.06 4.86 -17.55
CA SER A 187 4.21 4.87 -16.64
C SER A 187 3.77 5.17 -15.22
N ILE A 188 4.45 4.55 -14.26
CA ILE A 188 4.21 4.74 -12.83
C ILE A 188 5.56 5.01 -12.16
N TYR A 189 5.58 5.96 -11.24
CA TYR A 189 6.72 6.18 -10.34
C TYR A 189 6.24 6.09 -8.90
N ILE A 190 7.08 5.57 -8.01
CA ILE A 190 6.72 5.39 -6.61
C ILE A 190 7.86 5.76 -5.67
N GLU A 191 7.49 6.16 -4.47
CA GLU A 191 8.38 6.33 -3.33
C GLU A 191 7.62 5.91 -2.06
N VAL A 192 8.24 5.10 -1.23
CA VAL A 192 7.71 4.68 0.08
C VAL A 192 8.44 5.45 1.17
N PHE A 193 7.72 5.83 2.21
CA PHE A 193 8.30 6.55 3.34
C PHE A 193 7.61 6.21 4.65
N THR A 194 8.32 6.36 5.77
CA THR A 194 7.78 6.24 7.12
C THR A 194 7.51 7.59 7.74
N THR A 195 6.48 7.69 8.57
CA THR A 195 6.22 8.88 9.40
C THR A 195 5.68 8.46 10.77
N GLY A 196 5.59 9.42 11.70
CA GLY A 196 4.78 9.30 12.91
C GLY A 196 3.30 9.64 12.66
N GLY A 197 2.62 10.16 13.67
CA GLY A 197 1.23 10.66 13.60
C GLY A 197 1.09 12.02 12.88
N GLU A 198 -0.03 12.71 13.11
CA GLU A 198 -0.27 14.03 12.51
C GLU A 198 0.86 15.01 12.82
N ASN A 199 1.17 15.89 11.85
CA ASN A 199 2.26 16.87 11.96
C ASN A 199 3.66 16.27 12.15
N SER A 200 3.88 15.02 11.71
CA SER A 200 5.22 14.44 11.55
C SER A 200 5.64 14.46 10.08
N HIS A 201 6.93 14.59 9.82
CA HIS A 201 7.51 14.46 8.48
C HIS A 201 8.05 13.05 8.23
N ALA A 202 8.49 12.80 6.99
CA ALA A 202 9.17 11.58 6.60
C ALA A 202 10.39 11.35 7.51
N GLN A 203 10.48 10.16 8.09
CA GLN A 203 11.59 9.73 8.95
C GLN A 203 12.62 8.96 8.14
N ASP A 204 12.14 8.16 7.20
CA ASP A 204 12.95 7.37 6.29
C ASP A 204 12.20 7.11 4.97
N THR A 205 12.92 6.69 3.92
CA THR A 205 12.36 6.45 2.59
C THR A 205 13.00 5.23 1.91
N SER A 206 12.26 4.59 1.02
CA SER A 206 12.86 3.73 -0.01
C SER A 206 12.23 4.07 -1.36
N PRO A 207 13.03 4.39 -2.39
CA PRO A 207 14.50 4.54 -2.38
C PRO A 207 15.03 5.66 -1.46
N GLU A 208 16.34 5.66 -1.22
CA GLU A 208 17.04 6.73 -0.48
C GLU A 208 16.67 8.12 -1.04
N ASP A 209 16.18 9.01 -0.17
CA ASP A 209 15.94 10.42 -0.49
C ASP A 209 16.94 11.33 0.24
N GLY A 210 17.68 12.12 -0.52
CA GLY A 210 18.70 13.02 0.02
C GLY A 210 18.16 14.12 0.95
N ASN A 211 16.85 14.34 1.00
CA ASN A 211 16.19 15.26 1.93
C ASN A 211 15.75 14.58 3.24
N VAL A 212 15.83 13.25 3.32
CA VAL A 212 15.50 12.44 4.49
C VAL A 212 16.77 11.74 4.95
N GLN A 213 17.57 12.43 5.77
CA GLN A 213 18.86 11.90 6.26
C GLN A 213 18.96 12.09 7.78
N PHE A 214 18.14 11.33 8.50
CA PHE A 214 18.00 11.45 9.95
C PHE A 214 18.59 10.23 10.67
N PRO A 215 19.80 10.34 11.24
CA PRO A 215 20.42 9.22 11.96
C PRO A 215 19.69 8.83 13.24
N ASP A 216 18.85 9.72 13.76
CA ASP A 216 17.92 9.48 14.85
C ASP A 216 16.56 10.05 14.44
N PRO A 217 15.44 9.47 14.92
CA PRO A 217 14.11 10.02 14.61
C PRO A 217 14.00 11.50 14.95
N GLU A 218 13.50 12.27 13.99
CA GLU A 218 13.33 13.71 14.10
C GLU A 218 11.83 14.05 14.11
N TRP A 219 11.35 14.62 15.22
CA TRP A 219 9.93 14.91 15.42
C TRP A 219 9.60 16.40 15.37
N THR A 220 10.43 17.20 14.69
CA THR A 220 10.12 18.63 14.55
C THR A 220 8.93 18.83 13.61
N GLN A 221 8.31 20.00 13.70
CA GLN A 221 7.18 20.35 12.84
C GLN A 221 7.66 21.06 11.56
N THR A 222 8.68 20.50 10.93
CA THR A 222 9.23 21.00 9.67
C THR A 222 8.75 20.12 8.52
N THR A 223 8.34 20.74 7.41
CA THR A 223 8.00 19.99 6.19
C THR A 223 9.26 19.47 5.52
N VAL A 224 9.25 18.18 5.18
CA VAL A 224 10.27 17.56 4.34
C VAL A 224 9.70 17.31 2.94
N SER A 225 10.46 17.72 1.93
CA SER A 225 10.10 17.57 0.52
C SER A 225 10.80 16.37 -0.09
N LEU A 226 10.04 15.35 -0.44
CA LEU A 226 10.54 14.17 -1.14
C LEU A 226 10.84 14.47 -2.61
N SER A 227 11.64 13.61 -3.24
CA SER A 227 12.25 13.86 -4.54
C SER A 227 12.76 12.61 -5.26
N SER A 228 12.72 11.44 -4.62
CA SER A 228 13.42 10.24 -5.08
C SER A 228 12.53 9.18 -5.75
N ALA A 229 11.27 9.49 -6.08
CA ALA A 229 10.39 8.54 -6.75
C ALA A 229 11.01 7.90 -8.00
N VAL A 230 10.96 6.57 -8.04
CA VAL A 230 11.59 5.73 -9.06
C VAL A 230 10.57 5.11 -10.00
N PRO A 231 10.91 4.87 -11.28
CA PRO A 231 10.01 4.21 -12.20
C PRO A 231 9.73 2.77 -11.77
N VAL A 232 8.46 2.39 -11.81
CA VAL A 232 8.04 0.99 -11.71
C VAL A 232 8.40 0.27 -13.01
N LYS A 233 8.84 -0.98 -12.88
CA LYS A 233 9.24 -1.84 -14.01
C LYS A 233 8.05 -2.41 -14.78
#